data_AF-A0A5E5QQ19-F1
#
_entry.id   AF-A0A5E5QQ19-F1
#
_cell.length_a   1.000
_cell.length_b   1.000
_cell.length_c   1.000
_cell.angle_alpha   90.00
_cell.angle_beta   90.00
_cell.angle_gamma   90.00
#
_symmetry.space_group_name_H-M   'P 1'
#
loop_
_entity.id
_entity.type
_entity.pdbx_description
1 polymer ?
#
loop_
_entity_poly.entity_id
_entity_poly.type
_entity_poly.pdbx_seq_one_letter_code
_entity_poly.pdbx_strand_id
1 'polypeptide(L)'
;MSKISVICTLWDKKAKFFASPFTSTNIDTAIRDFQNIVSNPKNSFYSHKEDYDLFEIASFNSDTGVIKPLPKPKFILNGENI
;
A
#
# COMPACT_ATOMS: atom_id res chain seq x y z
N MET A 1 -24.18 6.19 2.75
CA MET A 1 -22.91 6.94 2.74
C MET A 1 -21.94 6.11 1.94
N SER A 2 -21.50 6.60 0.78
CA SER A 2 -20.71 5.78 -0.12
C SER A 2 -19.36 5.40 0.48
N LYS A 3 -19.02 4.12 0.38
CA LYS A 3 -17.79 3.59 0.97
C LYS A 3 -16.66 3.76 -0.06
N ILE A 4 -15.82 4.76 0.18
CA ILE A 4 -14.61 4.98 -0.61
C ILE A 4 -13.47 4.25 0.06
N SER A 5 -12.86 3.31 -0.65
CA SER A 5 -11.65 2.60 -0.25
C SER A 5 -10.43 3.15 -1.00
N VAL A 6 -9.23 2.84 -0.51
CA VAL A 6 -7.97 3.19 -1.17
C VAL A 6 -7.41 2.00 -1.93
N ILE A 7 -6.72 2.27 -3.03
CA ILE A 7 -5.89 1.29 -3.73
C ILE A 7 -4.44 1.68 -3.50
N CYS A 8 -3.67 0.73 -2.99
CA CYS A 8 -2.27 0.90 -2.63
C CYS A 8 -1.39 -0.12 -3.36
N THR A 9 -0.08 0.14 -3.39
CA THR A 9 0.96 -0.77 -3.90
C THR A 9 2.22 -0.60 -3.07
N LEU A 10 3.12 -1.59 -3.14
CA LEU A 10 4.46 -1.51 -2.57
C LEU A 10 5.46 -1.23 -3.68
N TRP A 11 6.32 -0.24 -3.48
CA TRP A 11 7.50 -0.03 -4.30
C TRP A 11 8.67 -0.79 -3.67
N ASP A 12 9.24 -1.73 -4.42
CA ASP A 12 10.47 -2.42 -4.05
C ASP A 12 11.66 -1.61 -4.60
N LYS A 13 12.41 -0.96 -3.71
CA LYS A 13 13.55 -0.11 -4.06
C LYS A 13 14.71 -0.89 -4.68
N LYS A 14 14.88 -2.17 -4.32
CA LYS A 14 15.97 -3.01 -4.83
C LYS A 14 15.64 -3.56 -6.21
N ALA A 15 14.44 -4.11 -6.36
CA ALA A 15 13.96 -4.67 -7.62
C ALA A 15 13.46 -3.60 -8.60
N LYS A 16 13.23 -2.36 -8.13
CA LYS A 16 12.78 -1.19 -8.90
C LYS A 16 11.45 -1.43 -9.63
N PHE A 17 10.48 -2.00 -8.93
CA PHE A 17 9.14 -2.22 -9.48
C PHE A 17 8.04 -2.02 -8.44
N PHE A 18 6.83 -1.77 -8.93
CA PHE A 18 5.61 -1.74 -8.11
C PHE A 18 5.00 -3.15 -8.04
N ALA A 19 4.80 -3.64 -6.82
CA ALA A 19 4.09 -4.89 -6.57
C ALA A 19 2.63 -4.80 -7.01
N SER A 20 1.97 -5.97 -7.09
CA SER A 20 0.53 -6.05 -7.36
C SER A 20 -0.25 -5.13 -6.41
N PRO A 21 -1.11 -4.25 -6.93
CA PRO A 21 -1.87 -3.35 -6.08
C PRO A 21 -2.92 -4.13 -5.26
N PHE A 22 -3.27 -3.57 -4.11
CA PHE A 22 -4.28 -4.11 -3.21
C PHE A 22 -5.24 -3.00 -2.77
N THR A 23 -6.44 -3.39 -2.36
CA THR A 23 -7.46 -2.47 -1.86
C THR A 23 -7.51 -2.51 -0.34
N SER A 24 -7.68 -1.36 0.31
CA SER A 24 -7.88 -1.28 1.76
C SER A 24 -8.98 -0.28 2.11
N THR A 25 -9.65 -0.47 3.25
CA THR A 25 -10.85 0.32 3.60
C THR A 25 -10.56 1.81 3.70
N ASN A 26 -9.38 2.17 4.21
CA ASN A 26 -8.84 3.53 4.21
C ASN A 26 -7.31 3.47 4.33
N ILE A 27 -6.67 4.63 4.46
CA ILE A 27 -5.21 4.69 4.52
C ILE A 27 -4.63 4.09 5.80
N ASP A 28 -5.32 4.23 6.94
CA ASP A 28 -4.87 3.69 8.23
C ASP A 28 -4.90 2.16 8.25
N THR A 29 -5.90 1.55 7.60
CA THR A 29 -5.94 0.10 7.43
C THR A 29 -4.83 -0.38 6.50
N ALA A 30 -4.53 0.35 5.42
CA ALA A 30 -3.42 0.02 4.53
C ALA A 30 -2.06 0.08 5.24
N ILE A 31 -1.85 1.10 6.09
CA ILE A 31 -0.65 1.22 6.92
C ILE A 31 -0.51 0.03 7.86
N ARG A 32 -1.59 -0.36 8.54
CA ARG A 32 -1.59 -1.52 9.45
C ARG A 32 -1.29 -2.82 8.71
N ASP A 33 -1.89 -3.02 7.53
CA ASP A 33 -1.65 -4.21 6.72
C ASP A 33 -0.17 -4.28 6.29
N PHE A 34 0.41 -3.16 5.88
CA PHE A 34 1.82 -3.06 5.55
C PHE A 34 2.73 -3.35 6.76
N GLN A 35 2.45 -2.75 7.92
CA GLN A 35 3.16 -3.02 9.17
C GLN A 35 3.14 -4.51 9.52
N ASN A 36 1.97 -5.15 9.46
CA ASN A 36 1.85 -6.58 9.73
C ASN A 36 2.69 -7.43 8.78
N ILE A 37 2.80 -7.03 7.51
CA ILE A 37 3.63 -7.74 6.52
C ILE A 37 5.11 -7.56 6.86
N VAL A 38 5.61 -6.33 7.01
CA VAL A 38 7.05 -6.11 7.25
C VAL A 38 7.51 -6.51 8.65
N SER A 39 6.60 -6.65 9.61
CA SER A 39 6.94 -7.13 10.97
C SER A 39 6.79 -8.64 11.13
N ASN A 40 6.38 -9.39 10.09
CA ASN A 40 6.19 -10.83 10.19
C ASN A 40 7.48 -11.60 9.84
N PRO A 41 8.18 -12.22 10.82
CA PRO A 41 9.46 -12.89 10.60
C PRO A 41 9.40 -14.10 9.67
N LYS A 42 8.20 -14.53 9.26
CA LYS A 42 8.01 -15.66 8.35
C LYS A 42 8.07 -15.28 6.86
N ASN A 43 8.24 -14.00 6.52
CA ASN A 43 8.31 -13.56 5.13
C ASN A 43 9.61 -12.83 4.82
N SER A 44 9.90 -12.70 3.52
CA SER A 44 11.09 -11.99 3.02
C SER A 44 11.05 -10.49 3.29
N PHE A 45 9.86 -9.91 3.49
CA PHE A 45 9.68 -8.49 3.77
C PHE A 45 10.27 -8.10 5.14
N TYR A 46 10.28 -9.02 6.11
CA TYR A 46 10.86 -8.77 7.42
C TYR A 46 12.36 -8.49 7.39
N SER A 47 13.11 -9.24 6.58
CA SER A 47 14.57 -9.08 6.49
C SER A 47 15.00 -7.84 5.69
N HIS A 48 14.08 -7.23 4.94
CA HIS A 48 14.35 -6.16 3.98
C HIS A 48 13.28 -5.07 4.04
N LYS A 49 12.75 -4.78 5.24
CA LYS A 49 11.64 -3.83 5.40
C LYS A 49 11.98 -2.45 4.87
N GLU A 50 13.24 -2.04 5.00
CA GLU A 50 13.79 -0.80 4.48
C GLU A 50 13.77 -0.72 2.96
N ASP A 51 13.57 -1.82 2.23
CA ASP A 51 13.50 -1.82 0.78
C ASP A 51 12.09 -1.55 0.25
N TYR A 52 11.08 -1.53 1.12
CA TYR A 52 9.68 -1.41 0.72
C TYR A 52 9.06 -0.09 1.17
N ASP A 53 8.40 0.57 0.21
CA ASP A 53 7.62 1.79 0.45
C ASP A 53 6.14 1.55 0.11
N LEU A 54 5.24 1.95 1.00
CA LEU A 54 3.81 1.94 0.75
C LEU A 54 3.40 3.20 -0.01
N PHE A 55 2.68 3.00 -1.12
CA PHE A 55 2.11 4.07 -1.94
C PHE A 55 0.59 3.92 -2.08
N GLU A 56 -0.12 5.05 -2.04
CA GLU A 56 -1.50 5.18 -2.50
C GLU A 56 -1.48 5.54 -3.99
N ILE A 57 -2.32 4.90 -4.80
CA ILE A 57 -2.35 5.12 -6.26
C ILE A 57 -3.74 5.47 -6.81
N ALA A 58 -4.81 5.13 -6.09
CA ALA A 58 -6.18 5.45 -6.50
C ALA A 58 -7.16 5.37 -5.32
N SER A 59 -8.36 5.91 -5.53
CA SER A 59 -9.53 5.61 -4.71
C SER A 59 -10.51 4.73 -5.48
N PHE A 60 -11.21 3.83 -4.78
CA PHE A 60 -12.28 3.00 -5.33
C PHE A 60 -13.60 3.30 -4.63
N ASN A 61 -14.64 3.58 -5.41
CA ASN A 61 -16.00 3.75 -4.91
C ASN A 61 -16.75 2.43 -5.10
N SER A 62 -17.05 1.73 -4.01
CA SER A 62 -17.73 0.43 -4.05
C SER A 62 -19.17 0.50 -4.52
N ASP A 63 -19.83 1.66 -4.38
CA ASP A 63 -21.24 1.81 -4.76
C ASP A 63 -21.39 2.00 -6.27
N THR A 64 -20.42 2.67 -6.90
CA THR A 64 -20.47 3.00 -8.34
C THR A 64 -19.51 2.17 -9.19
N GLY A 65 -18.60 1.42 -8.57
CA GLY A 65 -17.53 0.68 -9.26
C GLY A 65 -16.43 1.57 -9.85
N VAL A 66 -16.47 2.88 -9.60
CA VAL A 66 -15.53 3.84 -10.21
C VAL A 66 -14.18 3.79 -9.47
N ILE A 67 -13.12 3.60 -10.25
CA ILE A 67 -11.74 3.81 -9.81
C ILE A 67 -11.30 5.20 -10.26
N LYS A 68 -10.80 5.99 -9.32
CA LYS A 68 -10.22 7.31 -9.59
C LYS A 68 -8.72 7.27 -9.29
N PRO A 69 -7.86 7.19 -10.31
CA PRO A 69 -6.41 7.20 -10.10
C PRO A 69 -5.93 8.55 -9.57
N LEU A 70 -4.88 8.53 -8.76
CA LEU A 70 -4.11 9.72 -8.42
C LEU A 70 -3.25 10.13 -9.63
N PRO A 71 -2.93 11.42 -9.79
CA PRO A 71 -2.07 11.89 -10.87
C PRO A 71 -0.64 11.33 -10.79
N LYS A 72 -0.22 10.90 -9.59
CA LYS A 72 1.03 10.19 -9.33
C LYS A 72 0.89 9.34 -8.05
N PRO A 73 1.67 8.25 -7.89
CA PRO A 73 1.74 7.54 -6.63
C PRO A 73 2.07 8.50 -5.48
N LYS A 74 1.30 8.43 -4.41
CA LYS A 74 1.49 9.22 -3.20
C LYS A 74 2.19 8.35 -2.16
N PHE A 75 3.39 8.76 -1.77
CA PHE A 75 4.14 8.10 -0.70
C PHE A 75 3.38 8.17 0.62
N ILE A 76 3.32 7.04 1.33
CA ILE A 76 2.60 6.91 2.60
C ILE A 76 3.56 6.59 3.74
N LEU A 77 4.34 5.51 3.60
CA LEU A 77 5.19 5.02 4.68
C LEU A 77 6.39 4.22 4.13
N ASN A 78 7.56 4.41 4.73
CA ASN A 78 8.75 3.59 4.50
C ASN A 78 8.79 2.46 5.53
N GLY A 79 9.12 1.23 5.13
CA GLY A 79 9.25 0.11 6.05
C GLY A 79 10.41 0.22 7.06
N GLU A 80 11.40 1.08 6.82
CA GLU A 80 12.45 1.42 7.80
C GLU A 80 11.88 2.06 9.08
N ASN A 81 10.77 2.79 8.97
CA ASN A 81 10.14 3.53 10.08
C ASN A 81 9.11 2.69 10.87
N ILE A 82 9.15 1.37 10.73
CA ILE A 82 8.26 0.39 11.38
C ILE A 82 9.11 -0.52 12.26
#